data_AF-A0A0M6YEJ1-F1
#
_entry.id   AF-A0A0M6YEJ1-F1
#
_cell.length_a   1.000
_cell.length_b   1.000
_cell.length_c   1.000
_cell.angle_alpha   90.00
_cell.angle_beta   90.00
_cell.angle_gamma   90.00
#
_symmetry.space_group_name_H-M   'P 1'
#
loop_
_entity.id
_entity.type
_entity.pdbx_description
1 polymer ?
#
loop_
_entity_poly.entity_id
_entity_poly.type
_entity_poly.pdbx_seq_one_letter_code
_entity_poly.pdbx_strand_id
1 'polypeptide(L)'
;MSQLELFERDDKGVAGAVWWAGHWQCRNNNGFFQDREDGKGPWKFVIYGFGETDCTVYRVSEDGQLSHCRVPIDERNRILINGRRHGPENWRH
;
A
#
# COMPACT_ATOMS: atom_id res chain seq x y z
N MET A 1 -30.43 -4.95 -26.48
CA MET A 1 -30.21 -4.97 -25.03
C MET A 1 -28.72 -4.99 -24.80
N SER A 2 -28.10 -3.82 -24.59
CA SER A 2 -26.65 -3.67 -24.50
C SER A 2 -26.13 -4.29 -23.20
N GLN A 3 -25.19 -5.23 -23.34
CA GLN A 3 -24.44 -5.84 -22.26
C GLN A 3 -23.71 -4.74 -21.47
N LEU A 4 -23.89 -4.72 -20.15
CA LEU A 4 -23.12 -3.88 -19.24
C LEU A 4 -21.63 -4.22 -19.41
N GLU A 5 -20.86 -3.32 -20.01
CA GLU A 5 -19.45 -3.23 -19.70
C GLU A 5 -19.34 -2.48 -18.38
N LEU A 6 -19.33 -3.23 -17.26
CA LEU A 6 -18.75 -2.75 -16.02
C LEU A 6 -17.30 -2.44 -16.36
N PHE A 7 -16.99 -1.18 -16.66
CA PHE A 7 -15.61 -0.72 -16.61
C PHE A 7 -15.11 -1.07 -15.20
N GLU A 8 -14.12 -1.97 -15.10
CA GLU A 8 -13.33 -2.12 -13.89
C GLU A 8 -12.80 -0.72 -13.58
N ARG A 9 -13.46 -0.06 -12.64
CA ARG A 9 -13.04 1.26 -12.22
C ARG A 9 -11.73 1.02 -11.49
N ASP A 10 -10.61 1.27 -12.18
CA ASP A 10 -9.29 1.22 -11.56
C ASP A 10 -9.10 2.48 -10.71
N ASP A 11 -10.00 2.67 -9.74
CA ASP A 11 -9.93 3.76 -8.78
C ASP A 11 -8.89 3.51 -7.70
N LYS A 12 -8.03 2.50 -7.86
CA LYS A 12 -6.88 2.26 -6.99
C LYS A 12 -6.04 3.52 -6.81
N GLY A 13 -5.94 4.37 -7.82
CA GLY A 13 -5.23 5.65 -7.73
C GLY A 13 -5.89 6.70 -6.83
N VAL A 14 -7.18 6.53 -6.50
CA VAL A 14 -7.91 7.41 -5.57
C VAL A 14 -7.50 7.11 -4.13
N ALA A 15 -7.14 8.16 -3.39
CA ALA A 15 -6.83 8.03 -1.97
C ALA A 15 -8.01 7.42 -1.20
N GLY A 16 -7.73 6.39 -0.41
CA GLY A 16 -8.74 5.65 0.35
C GLY A 16 -9.42 4.52 -0.43
N ALA A 17 -9.12 4.34 -1.73
CA ALA A 17 -9.63 3.21 -2.49
C ALA A 17 -9.21 1.87 -1.85
N VAL A 18 -10.12 0.90 -1.91
CA VAL A 18 -9.95 -0.45 -1.36
C VAL A 18 -10.38 -1.45 -2.42
N TRP A 19 -9.56 -2.47 -2.65
CA TRP A 19 -9.83 -3.53 -3.61
C TRP A 19 -9.38 -4.88 -3.06
N TRP A 20 -9.79 -5.96 -3.72
CA TRP A 20 -9.37 -7.32 -3.39
C TRP A 20 -8.39 -7.85 -4.43
N ALA A 21 -7.36 -8.55 -3.97
CA ALA A 21 -6.42 -9.29 -4.79
C ALA A 21 -6.26 -10.70 -4.19
N GLY A 22 -7.09 -11.63 -4.67
CA GLY A 22 -7.24 -12.95 -4.04
C GLY A 22 -7.70 -12.81 -2.59
N HIS A 23 -6.94 -13.37 -1.66
CA HIS A 23 -7.20 -13.32 -0.22
C HIS A 23 -6.81 -11.98 0.44
N TRP A 24 -6.19 -11.06 -0.29
CA TRP A 24 -5.72 -9.81 0.29
C TRP A 24 -6.72 -8.69 0.05
N GLN A 25 -7.07 -7.99 1.13
CA GLN A 25 -7.71 -6.70 1.00
C GLN A 25 -6.61 -5.64 0.91
N CYS A 26 -6.63 -4.86 -0.15
CA CYS A 26 -5.63 -3.87 -0.51
C CYS A 26 -6.22 -2.46 -0.39
N ARG A 27 -5.37 -1.46 -0.20
CA ARG A 27 -5.77 -0.07 -0.04
C ARG A 27 -4.73 0.90 -0.59
N ASN A 28 -5.20 2.01 -1.16
CA ASN A 28 -4.40 3.21 -1.38
C ASN A 28 -4.51 4.12 -0.15
N ASN A 29 -3.46 4.15 0.67
CA ASN A 29 -3.34 5.06 1.81
C ASN A 29 -2.60 6.33 1.39
N ASN A 30 -3.32 7.29 0.81
CA ASN A 30 -2.79 8.60 0.40
C ASN A 30 -1.51 8.47 -0.45
N GLY A 31 -1.58 7.65 -1.49
CA GLY A 31 -0.51 7.37 -2.45
C GLY A 31 0.40 6.19 -2.07
N PHE A 32 0.16 5.47 -0.98
CA PHE A 32 0.96 4.31 -0.57
C PHE A 32 0.12 3.06 -0.42
N PHE A 33 0.63 1.93 -0.90
CA PHE A 33 -0.07 0.66 -0.83
C PHE A 33 -0.06 0.08 0.58
N GLN A 34 -1.21 -0.38 1.04
CA GLN A 34 -1.33 -1.23 2.21
C GLN A 34 -2.15 -2.47 1.89
N ASP A 35 -1.91 -3.54 2.63
CA ASP A 35 -2.77 -4.71 2.60
C ASP A 35 -3.04 -5.30 3.99
N ARG A 36 -3.98 -6.25 3.99
CA ARG A 36 -4.26 -7.15 5.10
C ARG A 36 -4.88 -8.44 4.59
N GLU A 37 -4.53 -9.54 5.22
CA GLU A 37 -4.98 -10.88 4.82
C GLU A 37 -6.43 -11.12 5.25
N ASP A 38 -7.24 -11.67 4.35
CA ASP A 38 -8.67 -11.94 4.51
C ASP A 38 -9.50 -10.76 5.06
N GLY A 39 -9.03 -9.53 4.85
CA GLY A 39 -9.66 -8.33 5.41
C GLY A 39 -9.56 -8.21 6.94
N LYS A 40 -8.70 -8.99 7.59
CA LYS A 40 -8.54 -9.07 9.05
C LYS A 40 -7.27 -8.38 9.54
N GLY A 41 -7.32 -7.87 10.77
CA GLY A 41 -6.17 -7.25 11.40
C GLY A 41 -5.83 -5.84 10.88
N PRO A 42 -4.67 -5.30 11.31
CA PRO A 42 -4.24 -3.96 10.92
C PRO A 42 -3.80 -3.91 9.45
N TRP A 43 -4.00 -2.76 8.83
CA TRP A 43 -3.41 -2.46 7.52
C TRP A 43 -1.89 -2.35 7.64
N LYS A 44 -1.18 -3.02 6.73
CA LYS A 44 0.28 -3.04 6.73
C LYS A 44 0.84 -2.48 5.43
N PHE A 45 1.86 -1.64 5.53
CA PHE A 45 2.70 -1.31 4.39
C PHE A 45 3.57 -2.52 4.02
N VAL A 46 3.63 -2.84 2.74
CA VAL A 46 4.49 -3.94 2.24
C VAL A 46 5.86 -3.40 1.91
N ILE A 47 6.87 -3.94 2.58
CA ILE A 47 8.28 -3.66 2.33
C ILE A 47 8.80 -4.69 1.34
N TYR A 48 9.27 -4.22 0.19
CA TYR A 48 9.88 -5.05 -0.84
C TYR A 48 11.34 -5.42 -0.52
N GLY A 49 12.04 -4.54 0.19
CA GLY A 49 13.43 -4.77 0.57
C GLY A 49 13.96 -3.70 1.53
N PHE A 50 15.03 -4.05 2.25
CA PHE A 50 15.70 -3.16 3.21
C PHE A 50 17.03 -2.63 2.64
N GLY A 51 17.32 -1.36 2.91
CA GLY A 51 18.66 -0.78 2.85
C GLY A 51 19.22 -0.57 4.26
N GLU A 52 20.34 0.14 4.38
CA GLU A 52 20.98 0.40 5.67
C GLU A 52 20.21 1.42 6.53
N THR A 53 19.63 2.44 5.90
CA THR A 53 18.91 3.55 6.56
C THR A 53 17.54 3.84 5.94
N ASP A 54 17.14 3.01 4.97
CA ASP A 54 15.87 3.10 4.27
C ASP A 54 15.27 1.71 4.00
N CYS A 55 14.03 1.70 3.52
CA CYS A 55 13.42 0.51 2.97
C CYS A 55 12.58 0.88 1.74
N THR A 56 12.36 -0.10 0.86
CA THR A 56 11.55 0.08 -0.35
C THR A 56 10.12 -0.37 -0.07
N VAL A 57 9.15 0.51 -0.30
CA VAL A 57 7.70 0.24 -0.22
C VAL A 57 7.03 0.52 -1.56
N TYR A 58 5.74 0.20 -1.68
CA TYR A 58 4.95 0.48 -2.87
C TYR A 58 4.19 1.82 -2.76
N ARG A 59 4.40 2.68 -3.76
CA ARG A 59 3.53 3.82 -4.09
C ARG A 59 2.41 3.36 -5.00
N VAL A 60 1.26 4.01 -4.89
CA VAL A 60 0.14 3.89 -5.84
C VAL A 60 0.05 5.21 -6.60
N SER A 61 0.22 5.18 -7.92
CA SER A 61 0.05 6.35 -8.79
C SER A 61 -1.42 6.63 -9.06
N GLU A 62 -1.72 7.80 -9.64
CA GLU A 62 -3.10 8.25 -9.92
C GLU A 62 -3.85 7.33 -10.89
N ASP A 63 -3.12 6.57 -11.71
CA ASP A 63 -3.65 5.53 -12.62
C ASP A 63 -3.73 4.14 -11.98
N GLY A 64 -3.49 4.03 -10.66
CA GLY A 64 -3.62 2.77 -9.91
C GLY A 64 -2.43 1.82 -10.01
N GLN A 65 -1.36 2.20 -10.72
CA GLN A 65 -0.16 1.37 -10.84
C GLN A 65 0.70 1.39 -9.57
N LEU A 66 1.40 0.28 -9.32
CA LEU A 66 2.35 0.18 -8.22
C LEU A 66 3.76 0.51 -8.69
N SER A 67 4.48 1.29 -7.90
CA SER A 67 5.89 1.60 -8.13
C SER A 67 6.69 1.55 -6.83
N HIS A 68 7.99 1.29 -6.93
CA HIS A 68 8.87 1.27 -5.78
C HIS A 68 9.21 2.68 -5.31
N CYS A 69 9.21 2.89 -4.00
CA CYS A 69 9.58 4.14 -3.37
C CYS A 69 10.40 3.85 -2.13
N ARG A 70 11.57 4.50 -2.01
CA ARG A 70 12.38 4.41 -0.80
C ARG A 70 11.85 5.35 0.26
N VAL A 71 11.73 4.86 1.48
CA VAL A 71 11.33 5.63 2.64
C VAL A 71 12.32 5.41 3.78
N PRO A 72 12.66 6.46 4.56
CA PRO A 72 13.56 6.31 5.70
C PRO A 72 12.99 5.33 6.73
N ILE A 73 13.87 4.48 7.29
CA ILE A 73 13.59 3.67 8.48
C ILE A 73 14.52 4.13 9.60
N ASP A 74 14.03 4.20 10.83
CA ASP A 74 14.88 4.54 11.99
C ASP A 74 15.31 3.29 12.78
N GLU A 75 16.20 3.48 13.75
CA GLU A 75 16.73 2.44 14.64
C GLU A 75 15.66 1.72 15.48
N ARG A 76 14.44 2.27 15.55
CA ARG A 76 13.28 1.64 16.21
C ARG A 76 12.40 0.89 15.21
N ASN A 77 12.90 0.64 14.00
CA ASN A 77 12.20 0.00 12.89
C ASN A 77 10.91 0.73 12.48
N ARG A 78 10.92 2.08 12.55
CA ARG A 78 9.79 2.90 12.12
C ARG A 78 10.03 3.56 10.76
N ILE A 79 9.17 3.24 9.80
CA ILE A 79 9.22 3.81 8.45
C ILE A 79 8.55 5.19 8.41
N LEU A 80 9.09 6.13 7.64
CA LEU A 80 8.52 7.47 7.45
C LEU A 80 7.67 7.52 6.18
N ILE A 81 6.35 7.56 6.32
CA ILE A 81 5.40 7.66 5.20
C ILE A 81 4.50 8.87 5.43
N ASN A 82 4.34 9.72 4.40
CA ASN A 82 3.50 10.92 4.45
C ASN A 82 3.74 11.79 5.71
N GLY A 83 5.00 11.96 6.11
CA GLY A 83 5.39 12.76 7.28
C GLY A 83 5.14 12.10 8.63
N ARG A 84 4.66 10.85 8.69
CA ARG A 84 4.39 10.11 9.92
C ARG A 84 5.28 8.86 10.04
N ARG A 85 5.75 8.59 11.26
CA ARG A 85 6.48 7.36 11.60
C ARG A 85 5.51 6.23 11.92
N HIS A 86 5.74 5.06 11.32
CA HIS A 86 4.92 3.86 11.48
C HIS A 86 5.79 2.71 11.99
N GLY A 87 5.43 2.13 13.14
CA GLY A 87 6.19 1.03 13.76
C GLY A 87 5.96 -0.34 13.11
N PRO A 88 6.70 -1.37 13.58
CA PRO A 88 6.66 -2.75 13.07
C PRO A 88 5.26 -3.38 13.01
N GLU A 89 4.32 -2.94 13.83
CA GLU A 89 2.93 -3.37 13.80
C GLU A 89 2.17 -2.92 12.54
N ASN A 90 2.67 -1.90 11.83
CA ASN A 90 2.05 -1.29 10.65
C ASN A 90 2.73 -1.65 9.33
N TRP A 91 3.70 -2.56 9.32
CA TRP A 91 4.36 -3.01 8.10
C TRP A 91 4.66 -4.51 8.12
N ARG A 92 4.89 -5.08 6.94
CA ARG A 92 5.38 -6.45 6.74
C ARG A 92 6.39 -6.46 5.59
N HIS A 93 7.32 -7.42 5.61
CA HIS A 93 8.25 -7.68 4.52
C HIS A 93 7.88 -9.02 3.89
#